data_AF-S3C1C6-F1
#
_entry.id   AF-S3C1C6-F1
#
_cell.length_a   1.000
_cell.length_b   1.000
_cell.length_c   1.000
_cell.angle_alpha   90.00
_cell.angle_beta   90.00
_cell.angle_gamma   90.00
#
_symmetry.space_group_name_H-M   'P 1'
#
loop_
_entity.id
_entity.type
_entity.pdbx_description
1 polymer ?
#
loop_
_entity_poly.entity_id
_entity_poly.type
_entity_poly.pdbx_seq_one_letter_code
_entity_poly.pdbx_strand_id
1 'polypeptide(L)'
;MGITQEVTERLRALAAGEGSPEEASAWALSVMEGDAPELEEENVWNALDQLSGADLMLDPDTPMHGEEQFQQWLQEFLKNVSVT
;
A
#
# COMPACT_ATOMS: atom_id res chain seq x y z
N MET A 1 -9.11 13.17 -2.04
CA MET A 1 -7.65 13.06 -2.20
C MET A 1 -7.39 12.21 -3.43
N GLY A 2 -6.22 12.32 -4.06
CA GLY A 2 -5.86 11.44 -5.18
C GLY A 2 -5.30 10.10 -4.68
N ILE A 3 -5.36 9.05 -5.50
CA ILE A 3 -4.94 7.69 -5.09
C ILE A 3 -3.49 7.69 -4.59
N THR A 4 -2.59 8.39 -5.29
CA THR A 4 -1.17 8.52 -4.92
C THR A 4 -0.95 9.08 -3.52
N GLN A 5 -1.76 10.07 -3.12
CA GLN A 5 -1.68 10.63 -1.77
C GLN A 5 -2.16 9.61 -0.74
N GLU A 6 -3.27 8.93 -1.00
CA GLU A 6 -3.82 7.94 -0.09
C GLU A 6 -2.92 6.70 0.09
N VAL A 7 -2.26 6.24 -0.99
CA VAL A 7 -1.21 5.21 -0.93
C VAL A 7 -0.08 5.68 -0.01
N THR A 8 0.40 6.91 -0.19
CA THR A 8 1.50 7.47 0.60
C THR A 8 1.15 7.53 2.09
N GLU A 9 -0.06 8.00 2.43
CA GLU A 9 -0.52 8.15 3.80
C GLU A 9 -0.65 6.78 4.50
N ARG A 10 -1.20 5.78 3.81
CA ARG A 10 -1.35 4.43 4.35
C ARG A 10 -0.02 3.74 4.56
N LEU A 11 0.87 3.77 3.56
CA LEU A 11 2.22 3.20 3.68
C LEU A 11 3.02 3.87 4.80
N ARG A 12 2.88 5.19 5.00
CA ARG A 12 3.49 5.90 6.14
C ARG A 12 2.93 5.44 7.48
N ALA A 13 1.61 5.32 7.61
CA ALA A 13 0.98 4.88 8.85
C ALA A 13 1.41 3.45 9.21
N LEU A 14 1.43 2.55 8.23
CA LEU A 14 1.90 1.17 8.42
C LEU A 14 3.39 1.10 8.79
N ALA A 15 4.25 1.86 8.11
CA ALA A 15 5.68 1.91 8.42
C ALA A 15 5.98 2.51 9.81
N ALA A 16 5.07 3.31 10.36
CA ALA A 16 5.17 3.86 11.72
C ALA A 16 4.55 2.95 12.79
N GLY A 17 3.92 1.84 12.42
CA GLY A 17 3.15 0.99 13.33
C GLY A 17 1.84 1.62 13.83
N GLU A 18 1.37 2.69 13.17
CA GLU A 18 0.19 3.46 13.57
C GLU A 18 -1.06 3.12 12.74
N GLY A 19 -0.91 2.36 11.65
CA GLY A 19 -1.99 1.95 10.75
C GLY A 19 -2.41 0.48 10.92
N SER A 20 -3.59 0.13 10.42
CA SER A 20 -4.07 -1.25 10.36
C SER A 20 -3.77 -1.87 8.98
N PRO A 21 -3.01 -2.99 8.93
CA PRO A 21 -2.79 -3.71 7.67
C PRO A 21 -4.10 -4.21 7.02
N GLU A 22 -5.08 -4.63 7.83
CA GLU A 22 -6.41 -5.07 7.38
C GLU A 22 -7.18 -3.93 6.69
N GLU A 23 -7.21 -2.75 7.32
CA GLU A 23 -7.92 -1.59 6.74
C GLU A 23 -7.23 -1.11 5.46
N ALA A 24 -5.90 -1.17 5.41
CA ALA A 24 -5.13 -0.80 4.23
C ALA A 24 -5.37 -1.79 3.07
N SER A 25 -5.41 -3.09 3.37
CA SER A 25 -5.71 -4.16 2.41
C SER A 25 -7.11 -4.05 1.84
N ALA A 26 -8.13 -3.94 2.70
CA ALA A 26 -9.51 -3.77 2.28
C ALA A 26 -9.71 -2.50 1.42
N TRP A 27 -9.06 -1.40 1.79
CA TRP A 27 -9.10 -0.17 0.99
C TRP A 27 -8.45 -0.37 -0.39
N ALA A 28 -7.27 -0.99 -0.46
CA ALA A 28 -6.56 -1.19 -1.71
C ALA A 28 -7.38 -2.03 -2.69
N LEU A 29 -7.97 -3.13 -2.21
CA LEU A 29 -8.88 -3.97 -3.00
C LEU A 29 -10.06 -3.15 -3.54
N SER A 30 -10.71 -2.36 -2.67
CA SER A 30 -11.84 -1.51 -3.09
C SER A 30 -11.45 -0.45 -4.12
N VAL A 31 -10.24 0.10 -4.06
CA VAL A 31 -9.74 1.07 -5.04
C VAL A 31 -9.44 0.39 -6.39
N MET A 32 -8.85 -0.80 -6.36
CA MET A 32 -8.52 -1.58 -7.55
C MET A 32 -9.75 -2.05 -8.34
N GLU A 33 -10.91 -2.19 -7.68
CA GLU A 33 -12.19 -2.48 -8.35
C GLU A 33 -12.80 -1.26 -9.08
N GLY A 34 -12.23 -0.07 -8.90
CA GLY A 34 -12.69 1.16 -9.55
C GLY A 34 -12.11 1.37 -10.96
N ASP A 35 -12.42 2.54 -11.53
CA ASP A 35 -12.01 2.95 -12.88
C ASP A 35 -11.21 4.27 -12.88
N ALA A 36 -10.53 4.58 -11.78
CA ALA A 36 -9.75 5.81 -11.68
C ALA A 36 -8.58 5.79 -12.68
N PRO A 37 -8.27 6.91 -13.37
CA PRO A 37 -7.21 6.95 -14.37
C PRO A 37 -5.83 6.65 -13.78
N GLU A 38 -5.59 6.98 -12.51
CA GLU A 38 -4.33 6.63 -11.83
C GLU A 38 -4.09 5.12 -11.74
N LEU A 39 -5.10 4.26 -11.94
CA LEU A 39 -4.93 2.81 -11.99
C LEU A 39 -4.18 2.33 -13.24
N GLU A 40 -4.07 3.16 -14.29
CA GLU A 40 -3.24 2.86 -15.45
C GLU A 40 -1.74 3.08 -15.18
N GLU A 41 -1.39 3.76 -14.08
CA GLU A 41 -0.02 4.01 -13.67
C GLU A 41 0.58 2.78 -12.96
N GLU A 42 1.61 2.16 -13.54
CA GLU A 42 2.24 0.93 -13.01
C GLU A 42 2.71 1.08 -11.56
N ASN A 43 3.25 2.25 -11.19
CA ASN A 43 3.68 2.54 -9.83
C ASN A 43 2.51 2.58 -8.84
N VAL A 44 1.35 3.09 -9.25
CA VAL A 44 0.13 3.11 -8.42
C VAL A 44 -0.41 1.70 -8.29
N TRP A 45 -0.52 0.98 -9.41
CA TRP A 45 -1.00 -0.40 -9.41
C TRP A 45 -0.15 -1.32 -8.52
N ASN A 46 1.18 -1.25 -8.63
CA ASN A 46 2.09 -2.06 -7.82
C ASN A 46 1.96 -1.75 -6.32
N ALA A 47 1.78 -0.48 -5.95
CA ALA A 47 1.60 -0.12 -4.55
C ALA A 47 0.25 -0.59 -3.99
N LEU A 48 -0.81 -0.54 -4.81
CA LEU A 48 -2.12 -1.10 -4.45
C LEU A 48 -2.06 -2.62 -4.31
N ASP A 49 -1.37 -3.32 -5.21
CA ASP A 49 -1.13 -4.76 -5.13
C ASP A 49 -0.43 -5.15 -3.82
N GLN A 50 0.66 -4.45 -3.47
CA GLN A 50 1.35 -4.63 -2.18
C GLN A 50 0.42 -4.39 -0.99
N LEU A 51 -0.32 -3.27 -0.99
CA LEU A 51 -1.25 -2.94 0.10
C LEU A 51 -2.39 -3.95 0.23
N SER A 52 -2.90 -4.49 -0.89
CA SER A 52 -3.94 -5.53 -0.90
C SER A 52 -3.50 -6.85 -0.26
N GLY A 53 -2.19 -7.03 -0.05
CA GLY A 53 -1.61 -8.16 0.68
C GLY A 53 -1.09 -7.78 2.07
N ALA A 54 -1.30 -6.55 2.55
CA ALA A 54 -0.70 -6.08 3.80
C ALA A 54 -1.13 -6.90 5.03
N ASP A 55 -2.34 -7.46 5.01
CA ASP A 55 -2.94 -8.27 6.08
C ASP A 55 -2.65 -9.77 5.98
N LEU A 56 -1.83 -10.18 5.02
CA LEU A 56 -1.44 -11.58 4.89
C LEU A 56 -0.67 -12.07 6.12
N MET A 57 -0.98 -13.30 6.52
CA MET A 57 -0.39 -13.99 7.67
C MET A 57 0.49 -15.15 7.18
N LEU A 58 1.69 -15.30 7.74
CA LEU A 58 2.54 -16.48 7.50
C LEU A 58 1.96 -17.73 8.18
N ASP A 59 1.40 -17.53 9.36
CA ASP A 59 0.69 -18.50 10.19
C ASP A 59 -0.32 -17.75 11.08
N PRO A 60 -1.20 -18.44 11.84
CA PRO A 60 -2.31 -17.79 12.56
C PRO A 60 -1.91 -16.65 13.51
N ASP A 61 -0.67 -16.62 14.00
CA ASP A 61 -0.19 -15.66 14.99
C ASP A 61 0.92 -14.74 14.46
N THR A 62 1.39 -14.96 13.22
CA THR A 62 2.54 -14.25 12.65
C THR A 62 2.17 -13.51 11.36
N PRO A 63 2.14 -12.16 11.37
CA PRO A 63 1.99 -11.36 10.16
C PRO A 63 3.12 -11.63 9.16
N MET A 64 2.77 -11.64 7.87
CA MET A 64 3.75 -11.79 6.77
C MET A 64 4.58 -10.53 6.54
N HIS A 65 4.02 -9.38 6.88
CA HIS A 65 4.62 -8.08 6.68
C HIS A 65 4.62 -7.28 7.98
N GLY A 66 5.66 -6.48 8.17
CA GLY A 66 5.83 -5.60 9.32
C GLY A 66 6.39 -4.25 8.91
N GLU A 67 6.63 -3.38 9.89
CA GLU A 67 7.04 -1.99 9.71
C GLU A 67 8.21 -1.82 8.71
N GLU A 68 9.24 -2.65 8.79
CA GLU A 68 10.40 -2.60 7.87
C GLU A 68 9.99 -2.87 6.41
N GLN A 69 9.08 -3.82 6.17
CA GLN A 69 8.61 -4.15 4.83
C GLN A 69 7.72 -3.02 4.27
N PHE A 70 6.85 -2.45 5.10
CA PHE A 70 6.03 -1.31 4.72
C PHE A 70 6.89 -0.07 4.42
N GLN A 71 7.98 0.12 5.15
CA GLN A 71 8.95 1.18 4.87
C GLN A 71 9.64 0.98 3.51
N GLN A 72 9.96 -0.26 3.13
CA GLN A 72 10.51 -0.55 1.80
C GLN A 72 9.52 -0.18 0.70
N TRP A 73 8.27 -0.63 0.82
CA TRP A 73 7.20 -0.30 -0.13
C TRP A 73 6.98 1.20 -0.27
N LEU A 74 6.99 1.94 0.85
CA LEU A 74 6.92 3.40 0.85
C LEU A 74 8.07 4.03 0.04
N GLN A 75 9.30 3.55 0.22
CA GLN A 75 10.46 4.06 -0.49
C GLN A 75 10.41 3.72 -1.99
N GLU A 76 9.98 2.51 -2.35
CA GLU A 76 9.78 2.11 -3.74
C GLU A 76 8.74 3.00 -4.42
N PHE A 77 7.59 3.21 -3.77
CA PHE A 77 6.53 4.05 -4.30
C PHE A 77 6.99 5.51 -4.50
N LEU A 78 7.62 6.12 -3.49
CA LEU A 78 8.08 7.51 -3.56
C LEU A 78 9.18 7.72 -4.61
N LYS A 79 10.06 6.73 -4.84
CA LYS A 79 11.05 6.79 -5.92
C LYS A 79 10.40 6.85 -7.28
N ASN A 80 9.36 6.05 -7.50
CA ASN A 80 8.70 5.95 -8.80
C ASN A 80 7.75 7.13 -9.07
N VAL A 81 7.19 7.74 -8.04
CA VAL A 81 6.39 8.97 -8.16
C VAL A 81 7.25 10.21 -8.43
N SER A 82 8.51 10.25 -7.96
CA SER A 82 9.40 11.42 -8.10
C SER A 82 10.14 11.50 -9.45
N VAL A 83 9.89 10.57 -10.38
CA VAL A 83 10.57 10.50 -11.70
C VAL A 83 9.74 11.15 -12.82
N THR A 84 8.67 11.88 -12.46
CA THR A 84 7.84 12.67 -13.40
C THR A 84 8.11 14.16 -13.25
#